data_AF-A0A0Q7MB35-F1
#
_entry.id   AF-A0A0Q7MB35-F1
#
_cell.length_a   1.000
_cell.length_b   1.000
_cell.length_c   1.000
_cell.angle_alpha   90.00
_cell.angle_beta   90.00
_cell.angle_gamma   90.00
#
_symmetry.space_group_name_H-M   'P 1'
#
loop_
_entity.id
_entity.type
_entity.pdbx_description
1 polymer ?
#
loop_
_entity_poly.entity_id
_entity_poly.type
_entity_poly.pdbx_seq_one_letter_code
_entity_poly.pdbx_strand_id
1 'polypeptide(L)'
;MRALLTVVATLTALLIPTAASAGPVAVTCDTTLVVNTVLQQDLTCPGPGLRLAPGVTLNLKGHTLTGTPGNVGIEVDAAGANTIVNGTLAGWGLGVDTYNYPEDLAGERTLKVDRVVFRDMRVGIDTSGESTTGRYPKTTTITRSTFTGNEIGITQAWFGCNLTVSRTTFADNVVGVWVDEACATITDSDFLRNTAGLRVYSGNATVERSRFVDNTIGMRTNDIGGIDATEIKITGGEVGISLFDNAGVTLRSSVVTGADIGVFLQRGAPATLDANTFRANGVAIVQLDEPNGGVVITNNTLRLNGEGIVLQPAPSPEYNQVGGNDVRRSTGWGIYAPGALDLGGNVARNNGSEPQCVGVVCSPS
;
A
#
# COMPACT_ATOMS: atom_id res chain seq x y z
N MET A 1 -33.94 -36.15 88.24
CA MET A 1 -33.16 -34.90 88.04
C MET A 1 -32.46 -35.00 86.69
N ARG A 2 -32.92 -34.25 85.68
CA ARG A 2 -32.32 -34.21 84.33
C ARG A 2 -31.52 -32.92 84.21
N ALA A 3 -30.20 -33.03 84.02
CA ALA A 3 -29.30 -31.91 83.81
C ALA A 3 -29.30 -31.52 82.32
N LEU A 4 -29.61 -30.26 82.01
CA LEU A 4 -29.44 -29.67 80.68
C LEU A 4 -27.98 -29.20 80.55
N LEU A 5 -27.26 -29.73 79.56
CA LEU A 5 -25.94 -29.26 79.14
C LEU A 5 -26.14 -28.21 78.04
N THR A 6 -25.71 -26.98 78.27
CA THR A 6 -25.74 -25.89 77.27
C THR A 6 -24.37 -25.80 76.61
N VAL A 7 -24.28 -26.15 75.33
CA VAL A 7 -23.07 -26.03 74.51
C VAL A 7 -23.07 -24.65 73.84
N VAL A 8 -22.11 -23.81 74.19
CA VAL A 8 -21.87 -22.50 73.55
C VAL A 8 -20.89 -22.72 72.40
N ALA A 9 -21.38 -22.64 71.16
CA ALA A 9 -20.55 -22.71 69.96
C ALA A 9 -20.01 -21.31 69.63
N THR A 10 -18.72 -21.08 69.87
CA THR A 10 -17.99 -19.88 69.44
C THR A 10 -17.70 -19.94 67.95
N LEU A 11 -18.39 -19.12 67.16
CA LEU A 11 -18.21 -18.96 65.72
C LEU A 11 -17.02 -18.01 65.46
N THR A 12 -15.86 -18.55 65.11
CA THR A 12 -14.68 -17.75 64.75
C THR A 12 -14.77 -17.34 63.27
N ALA A 13 -15.14 -16.09 63.01
CA ALA A 13 -15.17 -15.54 61.66
C ALA A 13 -13.74 -15.32 61.15
N LEU A 14 -13.27 -16.18 60.23
CA LEU A 14 -12.05 -15.92 59.46
C LEU A 14 -12.32 -14.78 58.47
N LEU A 15 -11.74 -13.61 58.74
CA LEU A 15 -11.63 -12.52 57.76
C LEU A 15 -10.65 -12.97 56.66
N ILE A 16 -11.17 -13.40 55.52
CA ILE A 16 -10.36 -13.65 54.32
C ILE A 16 -10.02 -12.27 53.75
N PRO A 17 -8.73 -11.85 53.71
CA PRO A 17 -8.36 -10.61 53.05
C PRO A 17 -8.71 -10.72 51.57
N THR A 18 -9.67 -9.91 51.12
CA THR A 18 -9.96 -9.74 49.69
C THR A 18 -8.70 -9.15 49.06
N ALA A 19 -8.13 -9.85 48.08
CA ALA A 19 -7.01 -9.32 47.30
C ALA A 19 -7.40 -7.92 46.82
N ALA A 20 -6.65 -6.90 47.27
CA ALA A 20 -6.84 -5.55 46.79
C ALA A 20 -6.61 -5.60 45.27
N SER A 21 -7.68 -5.39 44.50
CA SER A 21 -7.57 -5.22 43.06
C SER A 21 -6.73 -3.97 42.83
N ALA A 22 -5.45 -4.16 42.51
CA ALA A 22 -4.60 -3.05 42.10
C ALA A 22 -5.31 -2.37 40.94
N GLY A 23 -5.57 -1.06 41.10
CA GLY A 23 -6.15 -0.27 40.02
C GLY A 23 -5.33 -0.46 38.74
N PRO A 24 -5.96 -0.32 37.57
CA PRO A 24 -5.24 -0.43 36.30
C PRO A 24 -4.02 0.50 36.32
N VAL A 25 -2.85 -0.07 36.03
CA VAL A 25 -1.57 0.67 36.01
C VAL A 25 -1.72 1.81 35.00
N ALA A 26 -1.47 3.04 35.46
CA ALA A 26 -1.50 4.20 34.59
C ALA A 26 -0.40 4.08 33.52
N VAL A 27 -0.80 4.08 32.25
CA VAL A 27 0.13 4.06 31.12
C VAL A 27 0.78 5.43 31.00
N THR A 28 2.11 5.46 30.94
CA THR A 28 2.91 6.67 30.71
C THR A 28 3.86 6.45 29.52
N CYS A 29 4.45 7.51 28.99
CA CYS A 29 5.44 7.39 27.91
C CYS A 29 6.67 6.61 28.36
N ASP A 30 7.38 6.02 27.41
CA ASP A 30 8.53 5.13 27.60
C ASP A 30 8.23 3.87 28.44
N THR A 31 6.94 3.48 28.55
CA THR A 31 6.56 2.26 29.25
C THR A 31 6.50 1.05 28.32
N THR A 32 7.01 -0.09 28.83
CA THR A 32 6.80 -1.40 28.20
C THR A 32 5.54 -2.05 28.74
N LEU A 33 4.59 -2.26 27.85
CA LEU A 33 3.35 -2.97 28.12
C LEU A 33 3.59 -4.47 28.02
N VAL A 34 3.42 -5.18 29.14
CA VAL A 34 3.58 -6.64 29.24
C VAL A 34 2.25 -7.41 29.31
N VAL A 35 1.14 -6.68 29.28
CA VAL A 35 -0.22 -7.23 29.25
C VAL A 35 -1.08 -6.43 28.27
N ASN A 36 -2.16 -7.05 27.78
CA ASN A 36 -3.14 -6.37 26.95
C ASN A 36 -3.65 -5.11 27.65
N THR A 37 -3.61 -3.99 26.94
CA THR A 37 -3.80 -2.67 27.53
C THR A 37 -4.82 -1.88 26.72
N VAL A 38 -5.69 -1.18 27.44
CA VAL A 38 -6.63 -0.21 26.87
C VAL A 38 -6.23 1.16 27.37
N LEU A 39 -5.85 2.04 26.45
CA LEU A 39 -5.50 3.42 26.79
C LEU A 39 -6.74 4.15 27.33
N GLN A 40 -6.57 4.92 28.41
CA GLN A 40 -7.68 5.62 29.10
C GLN A 40 -7.67 7.14 28.89
N GLN A 41 -6.60 7.67 28.32
CA GLN A 41 -6.41 9.09 28.07
C GLN A 41 -5.41 9.31 26.94
N ASP A 42 -5.45 10.47 26.31
CA ASP A 42 -4.42 10.86 25.36
C ASP A 42 -3.06 10.96 26.04
N LEU A 43 -2.00 10.66 25.30
CA LEU A 43 -0.62 10.75 25.76
C LEU A 43 0.14 11.72 24.86
N THR A 44 0.94 12.59 25.48
CA THR A 44 1.91 13.44 24.79
C THR A 44 3.28 13.11 25.32
N CYS A 45 4.12 12.56 24.45
CA CYS A 45 5.42 12.05 24.82
C CYS A 45 6.53 13.00 24.35
N PRO A 46 7.37 13.53 25.26
CA PRO A 46 8.51 14.35 24.86
C PRO A 46 9.65 13.52 24.22
N GLY A 47 9.64 12.20 24.45
CA GLY A 47 10.60 11.24 23.90
C GLY A 47 9.88 10.03 23.30
N PRO A 48 10.43 8.81 23.43
CA PRO A 48 9.80 7.57 22.95
C PRO A 48 8.36 7.39 23.47
N GLY A 49 7.52 6.77 22.64
CA GLY A 49 6.13 6.48 22.99
C GLY A 49 5.99 5.21 23.84
N LEU A 50 5.42 4.14 23.30
CA LEU A 50 5.14 2.90 24.05
C LEU A 50 5.91 1.72 23.46
N ARG A 51 6.23 0.72 24.29
CA ARG A 51 6.78 -0.57 23.85
C ARG A 51 5.78 -1.68 24.11
N LEU A 52 5.58 -2.58 23.15
CA LEU A 52 4.74 -3.76 23.32
C LEU A 52 5.63 -4.99 23.47
N ALA A 53 5.47 -5.72 24.58
CA ALA A 53 6.07 -7.05 24.73
C ALA A 53 5.43 -8.07 23.77
N PRO A 54 6.02 -9.25 23.58
CA PRO A 54 5.46 -10.31 22.74
C PRO A 54 4.03 -10.67 23.15
N GLY A 55 3.11 -10.78 22.19
CA GLY A 55 1.73 -11.20 22.46
C GLY A 55 0.77 -10.06 22.87
N VAL A 56 1.28 -8.84 23.04
CA VAL A 56 0.49 -7.74 23.60
C VAL A 56 -0.39 -7.06 22.56
N THR A 57 -1.66 -6.88 22.92
CA THR A 57 -2.64 -6.03 22.23
C THR A 57 -2.76 -4.68 22.93
N LEU A 58 -2.56 -3.60 22.17
CA LEU A 58 -2.84 -2.23 22.57
C LEU A 58 -4.10 -1.72 21.86
N ASN A 59 -5.13 -1.39 22.65
CA ASN A 59 -6.31 -0.69 22.17
C ASN A 59 -6.25 0.77 22.61
N LEU A 60 -6.12 1.68 21.65
CA LEU A 60 -6.05 3.11 21.91
C LEU A 60 -7.43 3.71 22.26
N LYS A 61 -8.54 2.97 22.04
CA LYS A 61 -9.91 3.37 22.43
C LYS A 61 -10.33 4.78 21.96
N GLY A 62 -9.83 5.22 20.82
CA GLY A 62 -10.08 6.54 20.24
C GLY A 62 -9.12 7.63 20.74
N HIS A 63 -8.21 7.32 21.66
CA HIS A 63 -7.22 8.26 22.17
C HIS A 63 -6.08 8.50 21.18
N THR A 64 -5.39 9.62 21.40
CA THR A 64 -4.24 10.05 20.61
C THR A 64 -2.94 9.86 21.38
N LEU A 65 -1.97 9.22 20.73
CA LEU A 65 -0.58 9.16 21.16
C LEU A 65 0.24 10.14 20.31
N THR A 66 0.58 11.29 20.89
CA THR A 66 1.32 12.37 20.24
C THR A 66 2.78 12.34 20.66
N GLY A 67 3.69 12.52 19.71
CA GLY A 67 5.12 12.54 19.95
C GLY A 67 5.84 13.71 19.32
N THR A 68 7.16 13.60 19.30
CA THR A 68 8.06 14.56 18.67
C THR A 68 8.76 13.92 17.46
N PRO A 69 9.05 14.72 16.41
CA PRO A 69 9.83 14.24 15.29
C PRO A 69 11.16 13.62 15.75
N GLY A 70 11.54 12.49 15.16
CA GLY A 70 12.77 11.75 15.49
C GLY A 70 12.59 10.61 16.50
N ASN A 71 11.45 10.54 17.19
CA ASN A 71 11.12 9.40 18.07
C ASN A 71 10.17 8.40 17.40
N VAL A 72 10.08 7.21 17.98
CA VAL A 72 9.12 6.15 17.63
C VAL A 72 7.88 6.22 18.53
N GLY A 73 6.69 6.14 17.93
CA GLY A 73 5.42 6.16 18.64
C GLY A 73 5.11 4.85 19.36
N ILE A 74 5.11 3.73 18.65
CA ILE A 74 4.94 2.40 19.23
C ILE A 74 6.01 1.47 18.68
N GLU A 75 6.87 0.95 19.55
CA GLU A 75 7.77 -0.14 19.21
C GLU A 75 7.13 -1.49 19.56
N VAL A 76 7.13 -2.44 18.63
CA VAL A 76 6.63 -3.81 18.87
C VAL A 76 7.78 -4.79 18.92
N ASP A 77 7.77 -5.71 19.87
CA ASP A 77 8.85 -6.70 19.99
C ASP A 77 8.92 -7.55 18.70
N ALA A 78 10.11 -7.90 18.23
CA ALA A 78 10.27 -8.73 17.04
C ALA A 78 9.63 -10.12 17.23
N ALA A 79 9.61 -10.62 18.46
CA ALA A 79 8.94 -11.87 18.85
C ALA A 79 7.43 -11.69 19.11
N GLY A 80 6.69 -12.78 18.91
CA GLY A 80 5.26 -12.85 19.23
C GLY A 80 4.34 -12.10 18.27
N ALA A 81 3.05 -12.22 18.53
CA ALA A 81 2.00 -11.51 17.80
C ALA A 81 1.65 -10.20 18.53
N ASN A 82 1.64 -9.07 17.82
CA ASN A 82 1.23 -7.79 18.38
C ASN A 82 0.02 -7.24 17.63
N THR A 83 -0.84 -6.52 18.36
CA THR A 83 -2.03 -5.90 17.78
C THR A 83 -2.18 -4.47 18.28
N ILE A 84 -2.42 -3.52 17.37
CA ILE A 84 -2.68 -2.11 17.65
C ILE A 84 -4.03 -1.74 17.04
N VAL A 85 -4.96 -1.20 17.83
CA VAL A 85 -6.32 -0.88 17.34
C VAL A 85 -6.89 0.43 17.85
N ASN A 86 -7.79 1.00 17.04
CA ASN A 86 -8.75 2.06 17.40
C ASN A 86 -8.13 3.31 18.02
N GLY A 87 -7.41 4.14 17.28
CA GLY A 87 -6.95 5.43 17.80
C GLY A 87 -6.07 6.19 16.82
N THR A 88 -5.30 7.15 17.35
CA THR A 88 -4.45 8.03 16.53
C THR A 88 -3.02 8.04 17.04
N LEU A 89 -2.06 7.94 16.12
CA LEU A 89 -0.67 8.32 16.35
C LEU A 89 -0.40 9.60 15.56
N ALA A 90 0.30 10.57 16.16
CA ALA A 90 0.57 11.86 15.52
C ALA A 90 1.95 12.45 15.85
N GLY A 91 2.59 13.07 14.85
CA GLY A 91 3.79 13.90 15.05
C GLY A 91 5.11 13.14 15.26
N TRP A 92 5.13 11.85 14.94
CA TRP A 92 6.29 10.97 15.18
C TRP A 92 7.29 10.99 14.02
N GLY A 93 8.55 10.64 14.30
CA GLY A 93 9.48 10.26 13.25
C GLY A 93 9.07 8.94 12.60
N LEU A 94 8.73 7.96 13.43
CA LEU A 94 8.22 6.65 13.04
C LEU A 94 6.97 6.36 13.87
N GLY A 95 5.83 6.09 13.26
CA GLY A 95 4.61 5.76 14.02
C GLY A 95 4.73 4.41 14.70
N VAL A 96 5.02 3.35 13.92
CA VAL A 96 5.27 2.00 14.43
C VAL A 96 6.57 1.45 13.85
N ASP A 97 7.37 0.85 14.71
CA ASP A 97 8.61 0.13 14.36
C ASP A 97 8.72 -1.17 15.17
N THR A 98 9.63 -2.05 14.78
CA THR A 98 9.96 -3.28 15.51
C THR A 98 11.21 -3.08 16.36
N TYR A 99 11.30 -3.65 17.57
CA TYR A 99 12.51 -3.63 18.41
C TYR A 99 12.85 -5.03 18.96
N ASN A 100 14.00 -5.13 19.64
CA ASN A 100 14.48 -6.34 20.33
C ASN A 100 14.61 -7.56 19.39
N TYR A 101 15.78 -7.71 18.78
CA TYR A 101 16.05 -8.72 17.75
C TYR A 101 16.96 -9.83 18.29
N PRO A 102 16.42 -10.83 19.02
CA PRO A 102 17.24 -11.93 19.48
C PRO A 102 17.70 -12.78 18.29
N GLU A 103 18.91 -13.32 18.38
CA GLU A 103 19.53 -14.13 17.31
C GLU A 103 18.66 -15.35 16.94
N ASP A 104 17.99 -15.94 17.95
CA ASP A 104 17.14 -17.13 17.84
C ASP A 104 15.64 -16.81 17.93
N LEU A 105 15.10 -16.04 16.97
CA LEU A 105 13.66 -15.79 16.90
C LEU A 105 12.87 -17.03 16.45
N ALA A 106 12.31 -17.75 17.42
CA ALA A 106 11.29 -18.78 17.20
C ALA A 106 9.88 -18.26 17.49
N GLY A 107 8.88 -18.77 16.77
CA GLY A 107 7.46 -18.52 17.04
C GLY A 107 6.75 -17.60 16.04
N GLU A 108 5.49 -17.28 16.37
CA GLU A 108 4.66 -16.38 15.57
C GLU A 108 5.22 -14.96 15.58
N ARG A 109 5.28 -14.31 14.41
CA ARG A 109 5.82 -12.96 14.22
C ARG A 109 4.83 -12.13 13.41
N THR A 110 3.70 -11.79 14.00
CA THR A 110 2.63 -11.05 13.33
C THR A 110 2.44 -9.67 13.94
N LEU A 111 2.18 -8.68 13.09
CA LEU A 111 1.72 -7.36 13.50
C LEU A 111 0.37 -7.10 12.86
N LYS A 112 -0.64 -6.81 13.67
CA LYS A 112 -1.97 -6.41 13.20
C LYS A 112 -2.25 -4.97 13.58
N VAL A 113 -2.63 -4.17 12.60
CA VAL A 113 -3.06 -2.78 12.81
C VAL A 113 -4.47 -2.62 12.24
N ASP A 114 -5.45 -2.23 13.05
CA ASP A 114 -6.85 -2.10 12.62
C ASP A 114 -7.51 -0.83 13.18
N ARG A 115 -8.06 0.00 12.28
CA ARG A 115 -8.71 1.29 12.63
C ARG A 115 -7.79 2.25 13.38
N VAL A 116 -6.56 2.42 12.88
CA VAL A 116 -5.60 3.38 13.43
C VAL A 116 -5.38 4.51 12.42
N VAL A 117 -5.29 5.74 12.92
CA VAL A 117 -4.95 6.92 12.14
C VAL A 117 -3.48 7.26 12.39
N PHE A 118 -2.69 7.36 11.33
CA PHE A 118 -1.31 7.81 11.31
C PHE A 118 -1.26 9.17 10.60
N ARG A 119 -0.94 10.23 11.34
CA ARG A 119 -0.84 11.56 10.74
C ARG A 119 0.41 12.34 11.08
N ASP A 120 0.81 13.18 10.14
CA ASP A 120 1.88 14.17 10.31
C ASP A 120 3.20 13.54 10.77
N MET A 121 3.57 12.40 10.17
CA MET A 121 4.80 11.65 10.48
C MET A 121 5.77 11.66 9.31
N ARG A 122 7.04 11.40 9.59
CA ARG A 122 7.96 11.03 8.51
C ARG A 122 7.60 9.65 7.95
N VAL A 123 7.44 8.64 8.79
CA VAL A 123 7.01 7.30 8.37
C VAL A 123 5.88 6.82 9.29
N GLY A 124 4.75 6.42 8.72
CA GLY A 124 3.61 5.89 9.49
C GLY A 124 3.92 4.54 10.13
N ILE A 125 4.28 3.54 9.33
CA ILE A 125 4.73 2.23 9.80
C ILE A 125 5.94 1.79 8.99
N ASP A 126 6.98 1.32 9.68
CA ASP A 126 8.07 0.56 9.10
C ASP A 126 7.88 -0.94 9.35
N THR A 127 7.72 -1.70 8.28
CA THR A 127 7.52 -3.16 8.33
C THR A 127 8.77 -3.95 7.90
N SER A 128 9.86 -3.26 7.60
CA SER A 128 11.12 -3.85 7.10
C SER A 128 11.89 -4.67 8.14
N GLY A 129 11.55 -4.56 9.43
CA GLY A 129 12.24 -5.26 10.52
C GLY A 129 13.37 -4.42 11.12
N GLU A 130 14.48 -5.05 11.49
CA GLU A 130 15.58 -4.39 12.20
C GLU A 130 16.16 -3.22 11.42
N SER A 131 15.90 -1.98 11.86
CA SER A 131 16.52 -0.76 11.32
C SER A 131 16.62 -0.75 9.79
N THR A 132 15.55 -1.14 9.08
CA THR A 132 15.56 -1.24 7.62
C THR A 132 16.60 -2.20 7.03
N THR A 133 16.96 -3.28 7.72
CA THR A 133 17.90 -4.29 7.18
C THR A 133 17.20 -5.48 6.54
N GLY A 134 15.86 -5.58 6.65
CA GLY A 134 15.13 -6.77 6.23
C GLY A 134 15.23 -7.94 7.21
N ARG A 135 15.99 -7.78 8.32
CA ARG A 135 16.09 -8.83 9.34
C ARG A 135 14.90 -8.80 10.26
N TYR A 136 14.40 -9.98 10.61
CA TYR A 136 13.32 -10.17 11.56
C TYR A 136 12.00 -9.41 11.24
N PRO A 137 11.57 -9.30 9.97
CA PRO A 137 10.34 -8.60 9.64
C PRO A 137 9.15 -9.38 10.20
N LYS A 138 8.16 -8.65 10.70
CA LYS A 138 6.88 -9.23 11.16
C LYS A 138 5.92 -9.31 9.98
N THR A 139 5.20 -10.43 9.85
CA THR A 139 4.06 -10.52 8.93
C THR A 139 3.00 -9.52 9.35
N THR A 140 2.83 -8.48 8.55
CA THR A 140 2.07 -7.30 8.91
C THR A 140 0.77 -7.21 8.13
N THR A 141 -0.34 -7.13 8.86
CA THR A 141 -1.68 -6.90 8.30
C THR A 141 -2.23 -5.57 8.78
N ILE A 142 -2.52 -4.68 7.85
CA ILE A 142 -3.08 -3.35 8.11
C ILE A 142 -4.47 -3.26 7.50
N THR A 143 -5.47 -2.96 8.32
CA THR A 143 -6.86 -2.87 7.86
C THR A 143 -7.58 -1.63 8.36
N ARG A 144 -8.50 -1.07 7.55
CA ARG A 144 -9.41 0.01 7.97
C ARG A 144 -8.70 1.21 8.61
N SER A 145 -7.47 1.46 8.21
CA SER A 145 -6.62 2.47 8.82
C SER A 145 -6.51 3.69 7.90
N THR A 146 -5.97 4.78 8.41
CA THR A 146 -5.80 6.01 7.63
C THR A 146 -4.40 6.55 7.82
N PHE A 147 -3.71 6.83 6.73
CA PHE A 147 -2.40 7.46 6.68
C PHE A 147 -2.55 8.81 5.99
N THR A 148 -2.31 9.91 6.71
CA THR A 148 -2.48 11.24 6.15
C THR A 148 -1.43 12.27 6.54
N GLY A 149 -1.00 13.12 5.60
CA GLY A 149 0.00 14.14 5.89
C GLY A 149 1.37 13.57 6.25
N ASN A 150 1.67 12.32 5.88
CA ASN A 150 2.96 11.71 6.14
C ASN A 150 3.92 11.92 4.96
N GLU A 151 5.23 11.88 5.22
CA GLU A 151 6.18 11.72 4.11
C GLU A 151 5.98 10.33 3.48
N ILE A 152 6.00 9.27 4.28
CA ILE A 152 5.71 7.90 3.84
C ILE A 152 4.62 7.30 4.74
N GLY A 153 3.54 6.79 4.14
CA GLY A 153 2.49 6.09 4.89
C GLY A 153 3.01 4.76 5.46
N ILE A 154 3.39 3.84 4.59
CA ILE A 154 4.01 2.56 4.95
C ILE A 154 5.30 2.37 4.15
N THR A 155 6.36 1.92 4.81
CA THR A 155 7.57 1.42 4.15
C THR A 155 7.75 -0.06 4.43
N GLN A 156 8.05 -0.82 3.38
CA GLN A 156 8.43 -2.22 3.43
C GLN A 156 9.68 -2.38 2.58
N ALA A 157 10.80 -2.71 3.22
CA ALA A 157 12.11 -2.75 2.58
C ALA A 157 12.82 -4.11 2.77
N TRP A 158 13.76 -4.43 1.87
CA TRP A 158 14.76 -5.50 1.99
C TRP A 158 14.21 -6.92 2.16
N PHE A 159 13.81 -7.52 1.04
CA PHE A 159 13.38 -8.91 0.86
C PHE A 159 12.15 -9.36 1.68
N GLY A 160 11.46 -8.43 2.34
CA GLY A 160 10.27 -8.74 3.13
C GLY A 160 9.03 -8.94 2.25
N CYS A 161 8.44 -10.14 2.26
CA CYS A 161 7.25 -10.46 1.47
C CYS A 161 6.03 -10.77 2.33
N ASN A 162 5.74 -9.88 3.27
CA ASN A 162 4.85 -10.17 4.39
C ASN A 162 3.95 -8.99 4.77
N LEU A 163 3.74 -8.03 3.86
CA LEU A 163 2.83 -6.90 4.04
C LEU A 163 1.50 -7.15 3.32
N THR A 164 0.40 -7.09 4.07
CA THR A 164 -0.97 -7.08 3.53
C THR A 164 -1.71 -5.83 4.00
N VAL A 165 -2.24 -5.05 3.07
CA VAL A 165 -3.03 -3.84 3.31
C VAL A 165 -4.42 -4.03 2.73
N SER A 166 -5.47 -3.74 3.52
CA SER A 166 -6.83 -3.75 2.98
C SER A 166 -7.74 -2.68 3.55
N ARG A 167 -8.68 -2.16 2.75
CA ARG A 167 -9.67 -1.15 3.19
C ARG A 167 -9.04 0.04 3.90
N THR A 168 -7.88 0.48 3.44
CA THR A 168 -7.07 1.52 4.09
C THR A 168 -7.01 2.75 3.20
N THR A 169 -6.98 3.92 3.81
CA THR A 169 -6.90 5.20 3.09
C THR A 169 -5.53 5.83 3.27
N PHE A 170 -4.87 6.19 2.18
CA PHE A 170 -3.65 6.97 2.11
C PHE A 170 -3.98 8.31 1.46
N ALA A 171 -4.02 9.39 2.25
CA ALA A 171 -4.44 10.70 1.78
C ALA A 171 -3.39 11.78 2.05
N ASP A 172 -3.03 12.57 1.05
CA ASP A 172 -2.16 13.75 1.23
C ASP A 172 -0.78 13.38 1.81
N ASN A 173 -0.20 12.25 1.40
CA ASN A 173 1.17 11.85 1.75
C ASN A 173 2.14 12.16 0.59
N VAL A 174 3.44 12.21 0.86
CA VAL A 174 4.41 12.19 -0.26
C VAL A 174 4.34 10.83 -0.96
N VAL A 175 4.47 9.74 -0.20
CA VAL A 175 4.27 8.37 -0.70
C VAL A 175 3.24 7.65 0.16
N GLY A 176 2.20 7.07 -0.45
CA GLY A 176 1.22 6.26 0.29
C GLY A 176 1.83 4.97 0.81
N VAL A 177 2.30 4.12 -0.11
CA VAL A 177 3.03 2.88 0.21
C VAL A 177 4.32 2.83 -0.61
N TRP A 178 5.44 2.58 0.08
CA TRP A 178 6.75 2.35 -0.53
C TRP A 178 7.18 0.90 -0.29
N VAL A 179 7.37 0.16 -1.38
CA VAL A 179 7.94 -1.18 -1.42
C VAL A 179 9.34 -1.09 -2.02
N ASP A 180 10.36 -1.52 -1.30
CA ASP A 180 11.76 -1.43 -1.71
C ASP A 180 12.45 -2.79 -1.56
N GLU A 181 12.85 -3.44 -2.65
CA GLU A 181 13.40 -4.80 -2.64
C GLU A 181 12.51 -5.84 -1.94
N ALA A 182 11.20 -5.58 -1.85
CA ALA A 182 10.28 -6.33 -0.99
C ALA A 182 8.96 -6.64 -1.72
N CYS A 183 7.94 -7.18 -1.04
CA CYS A 183 6.62 -7.28 -1.64
C CYS A 183 5.42 -6.99 -0.74
N ALA A 184 4.33 -6.55 -1.36
CA ALA A 184 3.08 -6.16 -0.70
C ALA A 184 1.83 -6.58 -1.48
N THR A 185 0.78 -6.95 -0.74
CA THR A 185 -0.56 -7.17 -1.28
C THR A 185 -1.50 -6.08 -0.78
N ILE A 186 -2.13 -5.35 -1.71
CA ILE A 186 -2.99 -4.20 -1.42
C ILE A 186 -4.36 -4.43 -2.04
N THR A 187 -5.41 -4.41 -1.22
CA THR A 187 -6.78 -4.67 -1.69
C THR A 187 -7.78 -3.64 -1.19
N ASP A 188 -8.78 -3.32 -2.00
CA ASP A 188 -9.94 -2.51 -1.59
C ASP A 188 -9.54 -1.18 -0.89
N SER A 189 -8.45 -0.55 -1.32
CA SER A 189 -7.83 0.59 -0.63
C SER A 189 -7.85 1.87 -1.47
N ASP A 190 -7.73 3.02 -0.79
CA ASP A 190 -7.87 4.34 -1.40
C ASP A 190 -6.57 5.13 -1.28
N PHE A 191 -6.07 5.65 -2.39
CA PHE A 191 -4.90 6.52 -2.49
C PHE A 191 -5.33 7.86 -3.05
N LEU A 192 -5.36 8.90 -2.21
CA LEU A 192 -5.96 10.20 -2.51
C LEU A 192 -4.91 11.30 -2.41
N ARG A 193 -4.68 12.07 -3.49
CA ARG A 193 -3.84 13.28 -3.46
C ARG A 193 -2.43 13.07 -2.87
N ASN A 194 -1.82 11.92 -3.10
CA ASN A 194 -0.43 11.69 -2.75
C ASN A 194 0.48 12.18 -3.89
N THR A 195 1.75 12.46 -3.60
CA THR A 195 2.72 12.65 -4.71
C THR A 195 2.90 11.34 -5.48
N ALA A 196 3.05 10.22 -4.77
CA ALA A 196 2.93 8.88 -5.33
C ALA A 196 1.97 8.04 -4.48
N GLY A 197 0.95 7.44 -5.09
CA GLY A 197 0.06 6.52 -4.38
C GLY A 197 0.81 5.27 -3.92
N LEU A 198 1.38 4.55 -4.88
CA LEU A 198 2.23 3.38 -4.66
C LEU A 198 3.58 3.57 -5.36
N ARG A 199 4.68 3.30 -4.65
CA ARG A 199 6.03 3.24 -5.22
C ARG A 199 6.62 1.86 -4.98
N VAL A 200 7.08 1.21 -6.05
CA VAL A 200 7.79 -0.07 -6.02
C VAL A 200 9.19 0.12 -6.60
N TYR A 201 10.22 -0.17 -5.81
CA TYR A 201 11.61 -0.14 -6.20
C TYR A 201 12.16 -1.55 -6.05
N SER A 202 12.59 -2.20 -7.13
CA SER A 202 13.21 -3.54 -7.10
C SER A 202 12.43 -4.63 -6.34
N GLY A 203 11.12 -4.45 -6.15
CA GLY A 203 10.22 -5.32 -5.39
C GLY A 203 8.96 -5.68 -6.19
N ASN A 204 7.93 -6.23 -5.54
CA ASN A 204 6.68 -6.58 -6.21
C ASN A 204 5.46 -6.10 -5.43
N ALA A 205 4.43 -5.62 -6.13
CA ALA A 205 3.15 -5.31 -5.52
C ALA A 205 1.99 -5.94 -6.30
N THR A 206 1.08 -6.59 -5.57
CA THR A 206 -0.23 -7.00 -6.09
C THR A 206 -1.28 -6.01 -5.60
N VAL A 207 -2.04 -5.42 -6.52
CA VAL A 207 -3.04 -4.39 -6.22
C VAL A 207 -4.38 -4.78 -6.83
N GLU A 208 -5.41 -4.91 -6.00
CA GLU A 208 -6.75 -5.27 -6.47
C GLU A 208 -7.82 -4.31 -5.95
N ARG A 209 -8.84 -4.04 -6.79
CA ARG A 209 -10.07 -3.31 -6.41
C ARG A 209 -9.83 -2.00 -5.65
N SER A 210 -8.71 -1.34 -5.96
CA SER A 210 -8.24 -0.15 -5.25
C SER A 210 -8.40 1.10 -6.12
N ARG A 211 -8.48 2.26 -5.47
CA ARG A 211 -8.70 3.55 -6.13
C ARG A 211 -7.51 4.48 -5.93
N PHE A 212 -7.08 5.12 -6.99
CA PHE A 212 -6.06 6.15 -7.00
C PHE A 212 -6.69 7.43 -7.57
N VAL A 213 -6.85 8.46 -6.73
CA VAL A 213 -7.57 9.68 -7.09
C VAL A 213 -6.67 10.89 -6.86
N ASP A 214 -6.44 11.66 -7.92
CA ASP A 214 -5.71 12.93 -7.91
C ASP A 214 -4.30 12.85 -7.30
N ASN A 215 -3.66 11.68 -7.40
CA ASN A 215 -2.23 11.56 -7.07
C ASN A 215 -1.41 12.16 -8.22
N THR A 216 -0.29 12.82 -7.95
CA THR A 216 0.62 13.26 -9.03
C THR A 216 1.04 12.06 -9.88
N ILE A 217 1.45 10.97 -9.22
CA ILE A 217 1.65 9.66 -9.83
C ILE A 217 0.78 8.63 -9.11
N GLY A 218 -0.09 7.92 -9.81
CA GLY A 218 -0.92 6.85 -9.22
C GLY A 218 -0.06 5.70 -8.70
N MET A 219 0.64 5.03 -9.61
CA MET A 219 1.56 3.94 -9.30
C MET A 219 2.89 4.14 -10.04
N ARG A 220 4.00 3.91 -9.35
CA ARG A 220 5.35 3.99 -9.93
C ARG A 220 6.12 2.72 -9.65
N THR A 221 6.78 2.19 -10.68
CA THR A 221 7.78 1.13 -10.52
C THR A 221 9.08 1.46 -11.25
N ASN A 222 10.21 1.02 -10.73
CA ASN A 222 11.53 1.22 -11.34
C ASN A 222 12.52 0.09 -11.01
N ASP A 223 13.69 0.13 -11.66
CA ASP A 223 14.72 -0.93 -11.63
C ASP A 223 14.19 -2.30 -12.09
N ILE A 224 14.06 -3.29 -11.20
CA ILE A 224 13.50 -4.61 -11.51
C ILE A 224 12.13 -4.83 -10.85
N GLY A 225 11.46 -3.74 -10.45
CA GLY A 225 10.20 -3.81 -9.71
C GLY A 225 9.00 -4.24 -10.56
N GLY A 226 8.05 -4.97 -9.98
CA GLY A 226 6.84 -5.46 -10.62
C GLY A 226 5.55 -4.95 -9.97
N ILE A 227 4.56 -4.58 -10.78
CA ILE A 227 3.19 -4.31 -10.32
C ILE A 227 2.22 -5.24 -11.06
N ASP A 228 1.47 -6.07 -10.35
CA ASP A 228 0.28 -6.75 -10.88
C ASP A 228 -0.97 -6.05 -10.34
N ALA A 229 -1.69 -5.35 -11.21
CA ALA A 229 -2.85 -4.55 -10.86
C ALA A 229 -4.09 -5.03 -11.61
N THR A 230 -5.15 -5.37 -10.87
CA THR A 230 -6.41 -5.86 -11.44
C THR A 230 -7.61 -5.15 -10.84
N GLU A 231 -8.60 -4.80 -11.68
CA GLU A 231 -9.83 -4.11 -11.26
C GLU A 231 -9.58 -2.79 -10.48
N ILE A 232 -8.50 -2.07 -10.81
CA ILE A 232 -8.18 -0.79 -10.17
C ILE A 232 -8.83 0.37 -10.91
N LYS A 233 -9.01 1.49 -10.21
CA LYS A 233 -9.49 2.74 -10.78
C LYS A 233 -8.51 3.87 -10.50
N ILE A 234 -7.90 4.42 -11.55
CA ILE A 234 -7.12 5.67 -11.50
C ILE A 234 -7.98 6.81 -12.06
N THR A 235 -8.04 7.93 -11.35
CA THR A 235 -8.78 9.13 -11.75
C THR A 235 -7.95 10.38 -11.48
N GLY A 236 -7.74 11.21 -12.51
CA GLY A 236 -6.92 12.41 -12.40
C GLY A 236 -5.43 12.11 -12.28
N GLY A 237 -4.66 13.16 -11.98
CA GLY A 237 -3.20 13.09 -11.81
C GLY A 237 -2.40 13.41 -13.07
N GLU A 238 -1.10 13.59 -12.90
CA GLU A 238 -0.19 13.80 -14.04
C GLU A 238 0.05 12.46 -14.75
N VAL A 239 0.44 11.42 -13.99
CA VAL A 239 0.70 10.09 -14.55
C VAL A 239 -0.07 9.01 -13.78
N GLY A 240 -0.88 8.22 -14.47
CA GLY A 240 -1.59 7.11 -13.85
C GLY A 240 -0.65 6.01 -13.38
N ILE A 241 0.12 5.43 -14.31
CA ILE A 241 1.13 4.41 -14.04
C ILE A 241 2.43 4.80 -14.75
N SER A 242 3.53 4.86 -14.01
CA SER A 242 4.85 5.20 -14.54
C SER A 242 5.83 4.06 -14.30
N LEU A 243 6.51 3.64 -15.36
CA LEU A 243 7.52 2.59 -15.34
C LEU A 243 8.86 3.10 -15.84
N PHE A 244 9.93 2.71 -15.15
CA PHE A 244 11.31 3.01 -15.52
C PHE A 244 12.19 1.76 -15.51
N ASP A 245 13.22 1.79 -16.35
CA ASP A 245 14.23 0.74 -16.46
C ASP A 245 13.60 -0.63 -16.78
N ASN A 246 13.99 -1.72 -16.12
CA ASN A 246 13.49 -3.08 -16.40
C ASN A 246 12.21 -3.41 -15.60
N ALA A 247 11.53 -2.41 -15.07
CA ALA A 247 10.37 -2.61 -14.21
C ALA A 247 9.14 -3.04 -15.02
N GLY A 248 8.37 -3.98 -14.49
CA GLY A 248 7.21 -4.55 -15.14
C GLY A 248 5.87 -4.07 -14.58
N VAL A 249 4.86 -3.95 -15.45
CA VAL A 249 3.45 -3.87 -15.02
C VAL A 249 2.62 -4.91 -15.75
N THR A 250 1.72 -5.56 -15.01
CA THR A 250 0.53 -6.14 -15.59
C THR A 250 -0.69 -5.38 -15.10
N LEU A 251 -1.52 -4.88 -16.02
CA LEU A 251 -2.75 -4.16 -15.73
C LEU A 251 -3.92 -4.86 -16.42
N ARG A 252 -4.90 -5.32 -15.64
CA ARG A 252 -6.06 -6.05 -16.15
C ARG A 252 -7.38 -5.46 -15.68
N SER A 253 -8.38 -5.45 -16.56
CA SER A 253 -9.78 -5.11 -16.20
C SER A 253 -9.93 -3.80 -15.42
N SER A 254 -9.06 -2.82 -15.70
CA SER A 254 -8.92 -1.61 -14.90
C SER A 254 -9.36 -0.37 -15.66
N VAL A 255 -9.57 0.74 -14.95
CA VAL A 255 -10.02 2.01 -15.52
C VAL A 255 -9.03 3.12 -15.19
N VAL A 256 -8.54 3.81 -16.22
CA VAL A 256 -7.67 4.99 -16.09
C VAL A 256 -8.34 6.18 -16.79
N THR A 257 -8.67 7.22 -16.03
CA THR A 257 -9.41 8.36 -16.58
C THR A 257 -8.90 9.72 -16.10
N GLY A 258 -8.83 10.68 -17.03
CA GLY A 258 -8.52 12.07 -16.69
C GLY A 258 -7.09 12.34 -16.26
N ALA A 259 -6.15 11.42 -16.49
CA ALA A 259 -4.73 11.67 -16.25
C ALA A 259 -4.08 12.35 -17.45
N ASP A 260 -3.02 13.14 -17.26
CA ASP A 260 -2.27 13.68 -18.42
C ASP A 260 -1.64 12.55 -19.23
N ILE A 261 -1.09 11.54 -18.55
CA ILE A 261 -0.62 10.28 -19.15
C ILE A 261 -1.22 9.11 -18.38
N GLY A 262 -1.92 8.20 -19.06
CA GLY A 262 -2.50 7.01 -18.44
C GLY A 262 -1.45 6.00 -18.01
N VAL A 263 -0.68 5.46 -18.97
CA VAL A 263 0.47 4.58 -18.73
C VAL A 263 1.69 5.12 -19.48
N PHE A 264 2.78 5.34 -18.74
CA PHE A 264 4.04 5.81 -19.27
C PHE A 264 5.12 4.73 -19.14
N LEU A 265 5.56 4.20 -20.28
CA LEU A 265 6.60 3.18 -20.42
C LEU A 265 7.93 3.84 -20.79
N GLN A 266 8.94 3.70 -19.93
CA GLN A 266 10.26 4.31 -20.13
C GLN A 266 11.36 3.25 -20.09
N ARG A 267 12.44 3.49 -20.85
CA ARG A 267 13.68 2.69 -20.88
C ARG A 267 13.48 1.16 -21.04
N GLY A 268 12.47 0.77 -21.81
CA GLY A 268 12.21 -0.63 -22.12
C GLY A 268 11.50 -1.42 -21.03
N ALA A 269 10.81 -0.75 -20.11
CA ALA A 269 9.94 -1.40 -19.12
C ALA A 269 8.91 -2.35 -19.79
N PRO A 270 8.92 -3.66 -19.47
CA PRO A 270 7.91 -4.58 -19.99
C PRO A 270 6.52 -4.24 -19.43
N ALA A 271 5.48 -4.43 -20.24
CA ALA A 271 4.11 -4.18 -19.81
C ALA A 271 3.13 -5.16 -20.44
N THR A 272 2.15 -5.61 -19.68
CA THR A 272 0.97 -6.31 -20.20
C THR A 272 -0.28 -5.54 -19.81
N LEU A 273 -0.96 -4.97 -20.79
CA LEU A 273 -2.15 -4.14 -20.60
C LEU A 273 -3.34 -4.84 -21.29
N ASP A 274 -4.18 -5.51 -20.52
CA ASP A 274 -5.29 -6.30 -21.05
C ASP A 274 -6.67 -5.87 -20.52
N ALA A 275 -7.65 -5.77 -21.42
CA ALA A 275 -9.05 -5.51 -21.07
C ALA A 275 -9.30 -4.24 -20.23
N ASN A 276 -8.47 -3.21 -20.39
CA ASN A 276 -8.61 -1.96 -19.64
C ASN A 276 -9.42 -0.91 -20.39
N THR A 277 -9.93 0.07 -19.65
CA THR A 277 -10.56 1.27 -20.19
C THR A 277 -9.71 2.50 -19.92
N PHE A 278 -9.28 3.18 -20.99
CA PHE A 278 -8.61 4.48 -20.91
C PHE A 278 -9.52 5.56 -21.48
N ARG A 279 -9.89 6.54 -20.65
CA ARG A 279 -10.84 7.57 -21.06
C ARG A 279 -10.44 8.97 -20.65
N ALA A 280 -10.49 9.90 -21.62
CA ALA A 280 -10.27 11.32 -21.36
C ALA A 280 -8.90 11.62 -20.72
N ASN A 281 -7.88 10.83 -21.05
CA ASN A 281 -6.49 11.11 -20.67
C ASN A 281 -5.84 12.00 -21.74
N GLY A 282 -4.81 12.76 -21.39
CA GLY A 282 -3.99 13.46 -22.38
C GLY A 282 -3.36 12.47 -23.37
N VAL A 283 -2.70 11.43 -22.86
CA VAL A 283 -2.27 10.26 -23.62
C VAL A 283 -2.68 9.02 -22.87
N ALA A 284 -3.33 8.05 -23.53
CA ALA A 284 -3.74 6.83 -22.83
C ALA A 284 -2.55 5.91 -22.52
N ILE A 285 -1.76 5.53 -23.54
CA ILE A 285 -0.57 4.68 -23.38
C ILE A 285 0.55 5.25 -24.23
N VAL A 286 1.72 5.50 -23.63
CA VAL A 286 2.89 6.00 -24.35
C VAL A 286 4.17 5.29 -23.96
N GLN A 287 4.99 5.04 -24.97
CA GLN A 287 6.38 4.64 -24.83
C GLN A 287 7.25 5.63 -25.61
N LEU A 288 8.23 6.26 -24.96
CA LEU A 288 9.09 7.28 -25.57
C LEU A 288 10.51 6.82 -25.89
N ASP A 289 10.99 5.75 -25.25
CA ASP A 289 12.34 5.21 -25.45
C ASP A 289 12.30 3.91 -26.27
N GLU A 290 13.45 3.53 -26.81
CA GLU A 290 13.61 2.25 -27.53
C GLU A 290 13.17 1.07 -26.64
N PRO A 291 12.31 0.16 -27.14
CA PRO A 291 11.87 -0.97 -26.35
C PRO A 291 13.02 -1.96 -26.12
N ASN A 292 13.31 -2.22 -24.84
CA ASN A 292 14.18 -3.31 -24.39
C ASN A 292 13.42 -4.43 -23.67
N GLY A 293 12.11 -4.27 -23.46
CA GLY A 293 11.23 -5.25 -22.83
C GLY A 293 9.94 -5.41 -23.63
N GLY A 294 9.28 -6.56 -23.45
CA GLY A 294 8.04 -6.88 -24.14
C GLY A 294 6.85 -6.07 -23.63
N VAL A 295 6.18 -5.36 -24.52
CA VAL A 295 4.94 -4.62 -24.32
C VAL A 295 3.82 -5.32 -25.08
N VAL A 296 2.83 -5.82 -24.35
CA VAL A 296 1.63 -6.47 -24.89
C VAL A 296 0.42 -5.64 -24.53
N ILE A 297 -0.29 -5.13 -25.54
CA ILE A 297 -1.47 -4.27 -25.36
C ILE A 297 -2.65 -4.91 -26.06
N THR A 298 -3.57 -5.49 -25.29
CA THR A 298 -4.69 -6.28 -25.83
C THR A 298 -6.06 -5.91 -25.27
N ASN A 299 -7.08 -5.98 -26.12
CA ASN A 299 -8.49 -5.90 -25.71
C ASN A 299 -8.87 -4.62 -24.95
N ASN A 300 -8.12 -3.54 -25.10
CA ASN A 300 -8.38 -2.30 -24.36
C ASN A 300 -9.41 -1.43 -25.10
N THR A 301 -10.23 -0.71 -24.33
CA THR A 301 -11.12 0.33 -24.84
C THR A 301 -10.54 1.71 -24.54
N LEU A 302 -10.16 2.44 -25.58
CA LEU A 302 -9.59 3.77 -25.49
C LEU A 302 -10.55 4.80 -26.11
N ARG A 303 -10.93 5.82 -25.35
CA ARG A 303 -11.95 6.81 -25.75
C ARG A 303 -11.61 8.22 -25.33
N LEU A 304 -11.83 9.18 -26.23
CA LEU A 304 -11.79 10.61 -25.90
C LEU A 304 -10.44 11.06 -25.31
N ASN A 305 -9.35 10.35 -25.62
CA ASN A 305 -8.02 10.74 -25.15
C ASN A 305 -7.42 11.81 -26.07
N GLY A 306 -6.36 12.48 -25.66
CA GLY A 306 -5.57 13.25 -26.62
C GLY A 306 -4.93 12.30 -27.63
N GLU A 307 -4.12 11.37 -27.15
CA GLU A 307 -3.53 10.27 -27.91
C GLU A 307 -4.06 8.91 -27.42
N GLY A 308 -4.22 7.96 -28.34
CA GLY A 308 -4.57 6.57 -28.03
C GLY A 308 -3.36 5.75 -27.56
N ILE A 309 -2.87 4.86 -28.43
CA ILE A 309 -1.65 4.07 -28.20
C ILE A 309 -0.53 4.70 -29.02
N VAL A 310 0.57 5.10 -28.38
CA VAL A 310 1.75 5.67 -29.05
C VAL A 310 3.01 4.95 -28.58
N LEU A 311 3.59 4.12 -29.43
CA LEU A 311 4.81 3.36 -29.15
C LEU A 311 5.95 3.81 -30.05
N GLN A 312 7.18 3.74 -29.55
CA GLN A 312 8.37 3.85 -30.39
C GLN A 312 8.48 2.66 -31.34
N PRO A 313 9.17 2.82 -32.49
CA PRO A 313 9.51 1.71 -33.36
C PRO A 313 10.20 0.58 -32.59
N ALA A 314 9.67 -0.63 -32.70
CA ALA A 314 10.30 -1.80 -32.11
C ALA A 314 11.46 -2.31 -32.99
N PRO A 315 12.60 -2.74 -32.40
CA PRO A 315 13.70 -3.33 -33.16
C PRO A 315 13.34 -4.73 -33.68
N SER A 316 12.37 -5.39 -33.04
CA SER A 316 11.82 -6.68 -33.47
C SER A 316 10.35 -6.84 -33.01
N PRO A 317 9.50 -7.61 -33.71
CA PRO A 317 8.07 -7.69 -33.41
C PRO A 317 7.72 -8.21 -31.99
N GLU A 318 8.59 -8.98 -31.35
CA GLU A 318 8.36 -9.49 -29.98
C GLU A 318 8.31 -8.40 -28.91
N TYR A 319 8.89 -7.24 -29.18
CA TYR A 319 8.97 -6.14 -28.23
C TYR A 319 7.67 -5.36 -28.08
N ASN A 320 6.91 -5.18 -29.16
CA ASN A 320 5.62 -4.48 -29.13
C ASN A 320 4.58 -5.37 -29.79
N GLN A 321 3.56 -5.81 -29.05
CA GLN A 321 2.49 -6.67 -29.55
C GLN A 321 1.14 -6.00 -29.27
N VAL A 322 0.33 -5.79 -30.32
CA VAL A 322 -0.88 -4.98 -30.23
C VAL A 322 -2.04 -5.67 -30.94
N GLY A 323 -3.15 -5.95 -30.23
CA GLY A 323 -4.35 -6.56 -30.83
C GLY A 323 -5.64 -6.34 -30.06
N GLY A 324 -6.77 -6.44 -30.76
CA GLY A 324 -8.11 -6.37 -30.15
C GLY A 324 -8.43 -5.01 -29.51
N ASN A 325 -7.63 -3.97 -29.75
CA ASN A 325 -7.84 -2.67 -29.11
C ASN A 325 -8.87 -1.85 -29.88
N ASP A 326 -9.78 -1.21 -29.16
CA ASP A 326 -10.78 -0.31 -29.73
C ASP A 326 -10.48 1.14 -29.32
N VAL A 327 -9.92 1.93 -30.25
CA VAL A 327 -9.52 3.32 -30.05
C VAL A 327 -10.39 4.27 -30.87
N ARG A 328 -11.14 5.16 -30.21
CA ARG A 328 -12.04 6.09 -30.91
C ARG A 328 -12.06 7.47 -30.29
N ARG A 329 -12.23 8.46 -31.16
CA ARG A 329 -12.44 9.86 -30.77
C ARG A 329 -11.27 10.42 -29.96
N SER A 330 -10.05 9.94 -30.20
CA SER A 330 -8.85 10.61 -29.73
C SER A 330 -8.57 11.85 -30.58
N THR A 331 -8.00 12.91 -30.01
CA THR A 331 -7.72 14.13 -30.80
C THR A 331 -6.48 14.00 -31.69
N GLY A 332 -5.62 13.02 -31.44
CA GLY A 332 -4.42 12.67 -32.22
C GLY A 332 -4.51 11.27 -32.81
N TRP A 333 -3.47 10.46 -32.62
CA TRP A 333 -3.40 9.08 -33.10
C TRP A 333 -4.43 8.17 -32.42
N GLY A 334 -4.98 7.27 -33.23
CA GLY A 334 -5.65 6.07 -32.73
C GLY A 334 -4.62 5.07 -32.21
N ILE A 335 -3.91 4.43 -33.14
CA ILE A 335 -2.81 3.52 -32.81
C ILE A 335 -1.59 3.87 -33.66
N TYR A 336 -0.52 4.30 -33.01
CA TYR A 336 0.80 4.46 -33.61
C TYR A 336 1.76 3.47 -32.97
N ALA A 337 2.04 2.37 -33.67
CA ALA A 337 2.88 1.26 -33.18
C ALA A 337 3.76 0.68 -34.29
N PRO A 338 4.62 1.48 -34.95
CA PRO A 338 5.50 1.00 -36.02
C PRO A 338 6.39 -0.17 -35.56
N GLY A 339 6.52 -1.20 -36.40
CA GLY A 339 7.32 -2.40 -36.11
C GLY A 339 6.71 -3.37 -35.10
N ALA A 340 5.52 -3.06 -34.56
CA ALA A 340 4.82 -3.98 -33.66
C ALA A 340 4.35 -5.25 -34.39
N LEU A 341 4.29 -6.35 -33.64
CA LEU A 341 3.53 -7.53 -34.03
C LEU A 341 2.03 -7.21 -33.92
N ASP A 342 1.36 -7.17 -35.07
CA ASP A 342 -0.09 -7.06 -35.12
C ASP A 342 -0.74 -8.40 -34.74
N LEU A 343 -1.44 -8.41 -33.61
CA LEU A 343 -2.20 -9.57 -33.13
C LEU A 343 -3.64 -9.60 -33.70
N GLY A 344 -4.00 -8.64 -34.56
CA GLY A 344 -5.29 -8.53 -35.24
C GLY A 344 -6.39 -7.94 -34.36
N GLY A 345 -7.57 -7.68 -34.96
CA GLY A 345 -8.77 -7.24 -34.23
C GLY A 345 -8.77 -5.78 -33.75
N ASN A 346 -7.79 -4.97 -34.16
CA ASN A 346 -7.75 -3.56 -33.80
C ASN A 346 -8.82 -2.75 -34.55
N VAL A 347 -9.44 -1.80 -33.85
CA VAL A 347 -10.41 -0.84 -34.41
C VAL A 347 -9.96 0.56 -34.02
N ALA A 348 -9.60 1.37 -35.00
CA ALA A 348 -9.35 2.79 -34.79
C ALA A 348 -10.17 3.63 -35.76
N ARG A 349 -10.96 4.59 -35.24
CA ARG A 349 -11.76 5.49 -36.09
C ARG A 349 -12.14 6.78 -35.40
N ASN A 350 -12.38 7.80 -36.22
CA ASN A 350 -12.71 9.16 -35.78
C ASN A 350 -11.65 9.73 -34.83
N ASN A 351 -10.39 9.37 -35.02
CA ASN A 351 -9.27 10.02 -34.32
C ASN A 351 -8.71 11.13 -35.21
N GLY A 352 -7.96 12.07 -34.63
CA GLY A 352 -7.51 13.26 -35.35
C GLY A 352 -6.38 13.03 -36.39
N SER A 353 -5.63 11.95 -36.27
CA SER A 353 -4.52 11.62 -37.20
C SER A 353 -4.90 10.58 -38.25
N GLU A 354 -4.29 10.69 -39.44
CA GLU A 354 -4.34 9.69 -40.51
C GLU A 354 -2.92 9.21 -40.87
N PRO A 355 -2.72 7.90 -41.17
CA PRO A 355 -3.72 6.84 -41.09
C PRO A 355 -4.14 6.55 -39.63
N GLN A 356 -5.38 6.07 -39.41
CA GLN A 356 -5.87 5.76 -38.05
C GLN A 356 -5.00 4.74 -37.29
N CYS A 357 -4.29 3.88 -38.03
CA CYS A 357 -3.34 2.89 -37.51
C CYS A 357 -2.04 2.89 -38.28
N VAL A 358 -0.92 2.89 -37.56
CA VAL A 358 0.44 2.74 -38.08
C VAL A 358 1.10 1.54 -37.40
N GLY A 359 1.69 0.65 -38.22
CA GLY A 359 2.37 -0.55 -37.75
C GLY A 359 1.46 -1.75 -37.42
N VAL A 360 0.15 -1.53 -37.34
CA VAL A 360 -0.87 -2.58 -37.23
C VAL A 360 -2.02 -2.33 -38.19
N VAL A 361 -2.81 -3.37 -38.48
CA VAL A 361 -4.01 -3.30 -39.31
C VAL A 361 -5.21 -2.99 -38.43
N CYS A 362 -6.01 -2.02 -38.89
CA CYS A 362 -7.29 -1.71 -38.27
C CYS A 362 -8.43 -2.03 -39.23
N SER A 363 -9.45 -2.71 -38.69
CA SER A 363 -10.64 -3.04 -39.47
C SER A 363 -11.35 -1.75 -39.87
N PRO A 364 -11.70 -1.58 -41.17
CA PRO A 364 -12.67 -0.57 -41.57
C PRO A 364 -13.98 -0.99 -40.94
N SER A 365 -14.42 -0.24 -39.94
CA SER A 365 -15.60 -0.60 -39.15
C SER A 365 -16.84 -0.88 -39.98
#